data_AF-A0A8S3JGK2-F1
#
_entry.id   AF-A0A8S3JGK2-F1
#
_cell.length_a   1.000
_cell.length_b   1.000
_cell.length_c   1.000
_cell.angle_alpha   90.00
_cell.angle_beta   90.00
_cell.angle_gamma   90.00
#
_symmetry.space_group_name_H-M   'P 1'
#
loop_
_entity.id
_entity.type
_entity.pdbx_description
1 polymer ?
#
loop_
_entity_poly.entity_id
_entity_poly.type
_entity_poly.pdbx_seq_one_letter_code
_entity_poly.pdbx_strand_id
1 'polypeptide(L)'
;MDLDGDGILSMFELDYFYQEQVHKMEIYGIEYMPFEDCICQMLDLVKPEEENKIRLKDLKRCKLTNVFFDTFFNLEKYLDNEQKDPFSNVKDPDSPEISDWVKFAEAEYDNLTHEDGANENLDEV
;
A
#
# COMPACT_ATOMS: atom_id res chain seq x y z
N MET A 1 -19.65 0.42 10.07
CA MET A 1 -18.35 0.68 10.70
C MET A 1 -18.57 1.49 11.97
N ASP A 2 -19.31 2.58 11.89
CA ASP A 2 -19.86 3.24 13.08
C ASP A 2 -20.98 2.37 13.66
N LEU A 3 -20.73 1.74 14.81
CA LEU A 3 -21.61 0.77 15.48
C LEU A 3 -22.60 1.45 16.42
N ASP A 4 -22.20 2.56 17.04
CA ASP A 4 -23.04 3.31 17.98
C ASP A 4 -23.76 4.51 17.35
N GLY A 5 -23.36 4.90 16.15
CA GLY A 5 -23.98 5.95 15.35
C GLY A 5 -23.59 7.36 15.77
N ASP A 6 -22.48 7.54 16.49
CA ASP A 6 -22.04 8.86 16.97
C ASP A 6 -21.34 9.72 15.89
N GLY A 7 -21.10 9.14 14.70
CA GLY A 7 -20.47 9.78 13.55
C GLY A 7 -18.93 9.81 13.61
N ILE A 8 -18.33 9.05 14.52
CA ILE A 8 -16.89 8.89 14.71
C ILE A 8 -16.58 7.39 14.63
N LEU A 9 -15.50 7.01 13.94
CA LEU A 9 -14.94 5.68 14.06
C LEU A 9 -13.89 5.71 15.16
N SER A 10 -14.26 5.14 16.30
CA SER A 10 -13.40 4.96 17.46
C SER A 10 -12.42 3.80 17.28
N MET A 11 -11.34 3.79 18.07
CA MET A 11 -10.37 2.68 18.05
C MET A 11 -11.02 1.34 18.40
N PHE A 12 -12.04 1.35 19.27
CA PHE A 12 -12.77 0.14 19.63
C PHE A 12 -13.51 -0.46 18.44
N GLU A 13 -14.20 0.36 17.64
CA GLU A 13 -14.93 -0.13 16.48
C GLU A 13 -13.99 -0.62 15.40
N LEU A 14 -12.88 0.08 15.17
CA LEU A 14 -11.86 -0.34 14.22
C LEU A 14 -11.20 -1.66 14.63
N ASP A 15 -10.88 -1.83 15.91
CA ASP A 15 -10.35 -3.11 16.43
C ASP A 15 -11.38 -4.22 16.24
N TYR A 16 -12.65 -3.96 16.57
CA TYR A 16 -13.73 -4.93 16.38
C TYR A 16 -13.80 -5.50 14.95
N PHE A 17 -13.75 -4.63 13.92
CA PHE A 17 -13.72 -5.09 12.53
C PHE A 17 -12.39 -5.77 12.17
N TYR A 18 -11.27 -5.26 12.68
CA TYR A 18 -9.95 -5.83 12.40
C TYR A 18 -9.80 -7.24 12.96
N GLN A 19 -10.34 -7.53 14.14
CA GLN A 19 -10.32 -8.87 14.72
C GLN A 19 -11.03 -9.90 13.83
N GLU A 20 -12.12 -9.52 13.14
CA GLU A 20 -12.78 -10.40 12.18
C GLU A 20 -11.90 -10.68 10.95
N GLN A 21 -11.16 -9.66 10.48
CA GLN A 21 -10.21 -9.81 9.38
C GLN A 21 -9.02 -10.71 9.76
N VAL A 22 -8.46 -10.51 10.96
CA VAL A 22 -7.41 -11.36 11.52
C VAL A 22 -7.89 -12.81 11.58
N HIS A 23 -9.10 -13.07 12.09
CA HIS A 23 -9.65 -14.41 12.15
C HIS A 23 -9.74 -15.07 10.76
N LYS A 24 -10.13 -14.32 9.72
CA LYS A 24 -10.13 -14.82 8.33
C LYS A 24 -8.71 -15.11 7.86
N MET A 25 -7.75 -14.22 8.12
CA MET A 25 -6.34 -14.42 7.76
C MET A 25 -5.75 -15.66 8.43
N GLU A 26 -6.08 -15.91 9.70
CA GLU A 26 -5.68 -17.11 10.44
C GLU A 26 -6.20 -18.40 9.79
N ILE A 27 -7.46 -18.40 9.34
CA ILE A 27 -8.06 -19.55 8.63
C ILE A 27 -7.30 -19.84 7.32
N TYR A 28 -6.88 -18.81 6.60
CA TYR A 28 -6.11 -18.94 5.37
C TYR A 28 -4.60 -19.14 5.61
N GLY A 29 -4.12 -19.09 6.85
CA GLY A 29 -2.70 -19.19 7.18
C GLY A 29 -1.87 -18.00 6.67
N ILE A 30 -2.49 -16.82 6.58
CA ILE A 30 -1.86 -15.57 6.12
C ILE A 30 -1.32 -14.82 7.34
N GLU A 31 -0.08 -14.34 7.25
CA GLU A 31 0.49 -13.46 8.27
C GLU A 31 -0.22 -12.10 8.29
N TYR A 32 -0.50 -11.59 9.48
CA TYR A 32 -1.21 -10.34 9.68
C TYR A 32 -0.40 -9.37 10.53
N MET A 33 -0.69 -8.09 10.33
CA MET A 33 -0.06 -6.99 11.05
C MET A 33 -0.72 -6.81 12.43
N PRO A 34 0.02 -6.40 13.46
CA PRO A 34 -0.59 -5.96 14.72
C PRO A 34 -1.55 -4.78 14.51
N PHE A 35 -2.64 -4.73 15.28
CA PHE A 35 -3.64 -3.66 15.15
C PHE A 35 -3.04 -2.26 15.36
N GLU A 36 -2.07 -2.12 16.29
CA GLU A 36 -1.40 -0.85 16.58
C GLU A 36 -0.69 -0.28 15.35
N ASP A 37 0.00 -1.13 14.58
CA ASP A 37 0.68 -0.74 13.34
C ASP A 37 -0.33 -0.44 12.23
N CYS A 38 -1.37 -1.28 12.10
CA CYS A 38 -2.45 -1.09 11.14
C CYS A 38 -3.14 0.27 11.35
N ILE A 39 -3.47 0.62 12.59
CA ILE A 39 -4.10 1.91 12.92
C ILE A 39 -3.18 3.07 12.60
N CYS A 40 -1.88 2.98 12.92
CA CYS A 40 -0.92 4.02 12.54
C CYS A 40 -0.97 4.27 11.02
N GLN A 41 -0.91 3.20 10.21
CA GLN A 41 -1.01 3.32 8.75
C GLN A 41 -2.33 3.93 8.29
N MET A 42 -3.45 3.54 8.90
CA MET A 42 -4.76 4.07 8.56
C MET A 42 -4.92 5.53 8.97
N LEU A 43 -4.35 5.95 10.10
CA LEU A 43 -4.35 7.35 10.53
C LEU A 43 -3.48 8.21 9.61
N ASP A 44 -2.32 7.71 9.19
CA ASP A 44 -1.47 8.40 8.21
C ASP A 44 -2.13 8.50 6.83
N LEU A 45 -2.93 7.51 6.44
CA LEU A 45 -3.71 7.52 5.21
C LEU A 45 -4.88 8.51 5.27
N VAL A 46 -5.65 8.50 6.36
CA VAL A 46 -6.88 9.31 6.50
C VAL A 46 -6.57 10.76 6.89
N LYS A 47 -5.53 10.98 7.70
CA LYS A 47 -5.16 12.27 8.30
C LYS A 47 -6.38 13.00 8.87
N PRO A 48 -7.01 12.45 9.93
CA PRO A 48 -8.20 13.05 10.51
C PRO A 48 -7.90 14.43 11.09
N GLU A 49 -8.92 15.30 11.12
CA GLU A 49 -8.78 16.65 11.67
C GLU A 49 -8.63 16.65 13.20
N GLU A 50 -9.30 15.72 13.88
CA GLU A 50 -9.13 15.44 15.30
C GLU A 50 -8.32 14.16 15.46
N GLU A 51 -7.30 14.19 16.33
CA GLU A 51 -6.46 13.04 16.59
C GLU A 51 -7.29 11.84 17.09
N ASN A 52 -7.02 10.65 16.53
CA ASN A 52 -7.68 9.39 16.88
C ASN A 52 -9.21 9.37 16.71
N LYS A 53 -9.78 10.29 15.93
CA LYS A 53 -11.22 10.33 15.63
C LYS A 53 -11.45 10.47 14.14
N ILE A 54 -11.77 9.36 13.49
CA ILE A 54 -12.02 9.35 12.05
C ILE A 54 -13.50 9.66 11.82
N ARG A 55 -13.81 10.80 11.20
CA ARG A 55 -15.18 11.15 10.80
C ARG A 55 -15.38 10.90 9.31
N LEU A 56 -16.65 10.83 8.89
CA LEU A 56 -17.01 10.70 7.47
C LEU A 56 -16.38 11.80 6.59
N LYS A 57 -16.22 13.01 7.12
CA LYS A 57 -15.56 14.12 6.40
C LYS A 57 -14.09 13.83 6.07
N ASP A 58 -13.39 13.15 6.98
CA ASP A 58 -11.96 12.84 6.82
C ASP A 58 -11.79 11.75 5.76
N LEU A 59 -12.62 10.71 5.84
CA LEU A 59 -12.69 9.65 4.83
C LEU A 59 -12.99 10.19 3.43
N LYS A 60 -13.90 11.16 3.29
CA LYS A 60 -14.18 11.80 2.00
C LYS A 60 -13.02 12.66 1.47
N ARG A 61 -12.19 13.20 2.36
CA ARG A 61 -11.06 14.09 2.01
C ARG A 61 -9.83 13.31 1.55
N CYS A 62 -9.54 12.15 2.14
CA CYS A 62 -8.30 11.41 1.87
C CYS A 62 -8.23 10.78 0.47
N LYS A 63 -9.36 10.64 -0.24
CA LYS A 63 -9.49 10.00 -1.57
C LYS A 63 -9.03 8.54 -1.66
N LEU A 64 -8.56 7.97 -0.55
CA LEU A 64 -8.10 6.57 -0.41
C LEU A 64 -9.07 5.77 0.48
N THR A 65 -10.33 6.17 0.54
CA THR A 65 -11.35 5.55 1.40
C THR A 65 -11.56 4.07 1.09
N ASN A 66 -11.38 3.68 -0.18
CA ASN A 66 -11.46 2.29 -0.59
C ASN A 66 -10.41 1.43 0.10
N VAL A 67 -9.16 1.91 0.17
CA VAL A 67 -8.06 1.19 0.85
C VAL A 67 -8.40 1.04 2.34
N PHE A 68 -8.85 2.12 2.98
CA PHE A 68 -9.29 2.10 4.37
C PHE A 68 -10.35 1.03 4.63
N PHE A 69 -11.40 1.00 3.81
CA PHE A 69 -12.49 0.03 3.96
C PHE A 69 -12.06 -1.40 3.66
N ASP A 70 -11.22 -1.59 2.66
CA ASP A 70 -10.77 -2.92 2.28
C ASP A 70 -9.94 -3.56 3.40
N THR A 71 -9.09 -2.78 4.08
CA THR A 71 -8.34 -3.21 5.27
C THR A 71 -9.21 -3.78 6.38
N PHE A 72 -10.36 -3.16 6.70
CA PHE A 72 -11.17 -3.54 7.86
C PHE A 72 -12.22 -4.61 7.61
N PHE A 73 -12.67 -4.85 6.38
CA PHE A 73 -13.74 -5.83 6.16
C PHE A 73 -13.75 -6.54 4.79
N ASN A 74 -12.82 -6.24 3.89
CA ASN A 74 -12.76 -6.86 2.57
C ASN A 74 -11.38 -7.49 2.33
N LEU A 75 -11.20 -8.70 2.88
CA LEU A 75 -9.93 -9.42 2.83
C LEU A 75 -9.41 -9.64 1.41
N GLU A 76 -10.29 -9.98 0.45
CA GLU A 76 -9.88 -10.24 -0.94
C GLU A 76 -9.19 -9.02 -1.55
N LYS A 77 -9.83 -7.85 -1.48
CA LYS A 77 -9.24 -6.61 -2.01
C LYS A 77 -8.07 -6.08 -1.21
N TYR A 78 -8.05 -6.32 0.10
CA TYR A 78 -6.90 -6.00 0.92
C TYR A 78 -5.66 -6.76 0.44
N LEU A 79 -5.78 -8.07 0.20
CA LEU A 79 -4.68 -8.90 -0.29
C LEU A 79 -4.24 -8.48 -1.71
N ASP A 80 -5.19 -8.18 -2.60
CA ASP A 80 -4.87 -7.66 -3.93
C ASP A 80 -4.08 -6.35 -3.86
N ASN A 81 -4.39 -5.48 -2.90
CA ASN A 81 -3.70 -4.21 -2.71
C ASN A 81 -2.28 -4.40 -2.13
N GLU A 82 -2.12 -5.30 -1.16
CA GLU A 82 -0.81 -5.64 -0.57
C GLU A 82 0.14 -6.31 -1.57
N GLN A 83 -0.41 -7.09 -2.50
CA GLN A 83 0.38 -7.73 -3.58
C GLN A 83 0.66 -6.78 -4.75
N LYS A 84 0.01 -5.61 -4.79
CA LYS A 84 0.17 -4.67 -5.88
C LYS A 84 1.53 -3.98 -5.76
N ASP A 85 2.35 -4.17 -6.79
CA ASP A 85 3.68 -3.58 -6.84
C ASP A 85 3.58 -2.04 -6.66
N PRO A 86 4.34 -1.41 -5.75
CA PRO A 86 4.35 0.04 -5.54
C PRO A 86 4.61 0.85 -6.82
N PHE A 87 5.30 0.27 -7.79
CA PHE A 87 5.60 0.84 -9.10
C PHE A 87 4.48 0.61 -10.13
N SER A 88 3.42 -0.13 -9.80
CA SER A 88 2.26 -0.34 -10.69
C SER A 88 1.57 0.98 -11.05
N ASN A 89 1.56 1.96 -10.14
CA ASN A 89 0.99 3.29 -10.38
C ASN A 89 1.91 4.21 -11.22
N VAL A 90 3.16 3.81 -11.47
CA VAL A 90 4.07 4.53 -12.37
C VAL A 90 3.76 4.24 -13.85
N LYS A 91 2.99 3.16 -14.11
CA LYS A 91 2.52 2.79 -15.46
C LYS A 91 1.25 3.53 -15.89
N ASP A 92 0.69 4.39 -15.03
CA ASP A 92 -0.38 5.30 -15.43
C ASP A 92 0.24 6.42 -16.30
N PRO A 93 -0.18 6.58 -17.57
CA PRO A 93 0.40 7.58 -18.48
C PRO A 93 0.21 9.03 -18.02
N ASP A 94 -0.63 9.30 -17.02
CA ASP A 94 -0.81 10.62 -16.37
C ASP A 94 -0.02 10.76 -15.02
N SER A 95 0.77 9.75 -14.64
CA SER A 95 1.62 9.77 -13.43
C SER A 95 2.89 10.60 -13.66
N PRO A 96 3.44 11.30 -12.65
CA PRO A 96 4.62 12.13 -12.80
C PRO A 96 5.75 11.34 -13.47
N GLU A 97 6.22 11.87 -14.59
CA GLU A 97 7.20 11.26 -15.49
C GLU A 97 8.26 10.46 -14.73
N ILE A 98 8.48 9.21 -15.16
CA ILE A 98 9.58 8.34 -14.75
C ILE A 98 10.79 9.18 -14.33
N SER A 99 11.07 9.19 -13.02
CA SER A 99 12.12 10.00 -12.41
C SER A 99 13.43 9.84 -13.18
N ASP A 100 14.16 10.93 -13.41
CA ASP A 100 15.39 10.93 -14.21
C ASP A 100 16.45 9.95 -13.68
N TRP A 101 16.37 9.57 -12.40
CA TRP A 101 17.17 8.50 -11.81
C TRP A 101 16.88 7.12 -12.42
N VAL A 102 15.62 6.81 -12.72
CA VAL A 102 15.23 5.53 -13.32
C VAL A 102 15.74 5.44 -14.76
N LYS A 103 15.65 6.54 -15.53
CA LYS A 103 16.23 6.62 -16.88
C LYS A 103 17.75 6.47 -16.85
N PHE A 104 18.41 7.12 -15.91
CA PHE A 104 19.86 7.00 -15.73
C PHE A 104 20.27 5.58 -15.35
N ALA A 105 19.56 4.95 -14.41
CA ALA A 105 19.85 3.57 -13.99
C ALA A 105 19.63 2.56 -15.13
N GLU A 106 18.58 2.75 -15.95
CA GLU A 106 18.32 1.94 -17.13
C GLU A 106 19.44 2.09 -18.16
N ALA A 107 19.87 3.32 -18.46
CA ALA A 107 20.96 3.59 -19.40
C ALA A 107 22.30 3.00 -18.93
N GLU A 108 22.61 3.10 -17.63
CA GLU A 108 23.85 2.57 -17.06
C GLU A 108 23.84 1.03 -17.04
N TYR A 109 22.69 0.41 -16.75
CA TYR A 109 22.52 -1.04 -16.82
C TYR A 109 22.71 -1.57 -18.25
N ASP A 110 22.15 -0.87 -19.25
CA ASP A 110 22.38 -1.19 -20.66
C ASP A 110 23.85 -1.05 -21.03
N ASN A 111 24.54 0.01 -20.59
CA ASN A 111 25.96 0.19 -20.88
C ASN A 111 26.83 -0.93 -20.30
N LEU A 112 26.61 -1.29 -19.03
CA LEU A 112 27.34 -2.37 -18.34
C LEU A 112 27.07 -3.76 -18.96
N THR A 113 25.83 -4.05 -19.34
CA THR A 113 25.49 -5.33 -19.99
C THR A 113 26.05 -5.43 -21.41
N HIS A 114 26.23 -4.30 -22.12
CA HIS A 114 26.87 -4.28 -23.43
C HIS A 114 28.41 -4.27 -23.38
N GLU A 115 29.03 -3.73 -22.31
CA GLU A 115 30.49 -3.81 -22.10
C GLU A 115 30.96 -5.23 -21.74
N ASP A 116 30.17 -6.01 -21.00
CA ASP A 116 30.51 -7.40 -20.66
C ASP A 116 30.46 -8.33 -21.90
N GLY A 117 29.58 -8.06 -22.86
CA GLY A 117 29.52 -8.78 -24.13
C GLY A 117 30.65 -8.45 -25.12
N ALA A 118 31.35 -7.33 -24.93
CA ALA A 118 32.48 -6.92 -25.77
C ALA A 118 33.84 -7.42 -25.24
N ASN A 119 33.97 -7.65 -23.93
CA ASN A 119 35.20 -8.18 -23.33
C ASN A 119 35.38 -9.69 -23.53
N GLU A 120 34.33 -10.47 -23.77
CA GLU A 120 34.48 -11.91 -24.08
C GLU A 120 35.06 -12.20 -25.49
N ASN A 121 35.22 -11.20 -26.37
CA ASN A 121 35.80 -11.39 -27.72
C ASN A 121 37.29 -11.04 -27.84
N LEU A 122 37.97 -10.67 -26.73
CA LEU A 122 39.39 -10.27 -26.76
C LEU A 122 40.36 -11.32 -26.19
N ASP A 123 39.88 -12.48 -25.76
CA ASP A 123 40.70 -13.59 -25.22
C ASP A 123 40.89 -14.78 -26.20
N GLU A 124 40.87 -14.53 -27.52
CA GLU A 124 41.38 -15.48 -28.54
C GLU A 124 42.35 -14.78 -29.51
N VAL A 125 43.61 -14.61 -29.11
CA VAL A 125 44.75 -14.50 -30.05
C VAL A 125 46.02 -15.13 -29.48
#